data_AF-A0A9P3LJH3-F1
#
_entry.id   AF-A0A9P3LJH3-F1
#
_cell.length_a   1.000
_cell.length_b   1.000
_cell.length_c   1.000
_cell.angle_alpha   90.00
_cell.angle_beta   90.00
_cell.angle_gamma   90.00
#
_symmetry.space_group_name_H-M   'P 1'
#
loop_
_entity.id
_entity.type
_entity.pdbx_description
1 polymer ?
#
loop_
_entity_poly.entity_id
_entity_poly.type
_entity_poly.pdbx_seq_one_letter_code
_entity_poly.pdbx_strand_id
1 'polypeptide(L)'
;MNAAGLLGRFNAVLGTDHRLETQGMQALLEDIRATTYDFGEAYGKVRPWWTEADVAVQGSRLYADIRARDAKRDDERKETIRRRQALQATTQPRRIWDLYSNRVLPLSVIPCEESDSDDDVKLPHSLWAVSHSWVADEERTQVWTSINRKQWPVPLPSAASLAHVRVELLNMGAEYVWIDVLCLRQQGRAEDEALRTEEWKTDVPTIGFVYQGEPSNRPCITYFNGLGLPLDTSPATLESSRHWFNRVWTLQESVTGWIPGGLAGFPLAGGEAFFSQVRGLVDILRKGGSTALVPGLMQRSCTTEMDRVAGLAYCMGCDSLPQYDAAAPLDTSWQLLIKTMGGVERLELFLLHFADKPFALFPSWKEFATGVPALEDKPNHAIFTAERLVLAQNDEVISDLPGQYYQIAETSAPCRISIDENKDLAIRFEGERVACRVALGEGYTGMHGVILQGVLYTLVRLHLPLAPHGRPAREDYWVVAEVVGEKKEAAEGMQSLTDVVKWGVILACAESLQSQAGWKTTRIMYVANEVALQRTQYRDQYMKAFEAMKAEGAKSIIMELST
;
A
#
# COMPACT_ATOMS: atom_id res chain seq x y z
N MET A 1 20.36 -29.14 30.17
CA MET A 1 19.33 -30.18 30.46
C MET A 1 19.51 -31.31 29.47
N ASN A 2 19.44 -32.57 29.87
CA ASN A 2 19.47 -33.72 28.95
C ASN A 2 18.08 -33.96 28.33
N ALA A 3 17.97 -34.83 27.31
CA ALA A 3 16.69 -35.11 26.65
C ALA A 3 15.60 -35.59 27.62
N ALA A 4 15.93 -36.48 28.57
CA ALA A 4 15.01 -36.95 29.59
C ALA A 4 14.44 -35.82 30.46
N GLY A 5 15.30 -34.91 30.92
CA GLY A 5 14.89 -33.76 31.70
C GLY A 5 14.03 -32.77 30.90
N LEU A 6 14.33 -32.60 29.61
CA LEU A 6 13.54 -31.74 28.71
C LEU A 6 12.14 -32.33 28.49
N LEU A 7 12.06 -33.62 28.21
CA LEU A 7 10.78 -34.34 28.09
C LEU A 7 9.96 -34.24 29.37
N GLY A 8 10.59 -34.46 30.52
CA GLY A 8 9.93 -34.34 31.83
C GLY A 8 9.33 -32.95 32.05
N ARG A 9 10.02 -31.88 31.59
CA ARG A 9 9.47 -30.52 31.65
C ARG A 9 8.33 -30.29 30.65
N PHE A 10 8.44 -30.78 29.42
CA PHE A 10 7.33 -30.69 28.48
C PHE A 10 6.09 -31.40 29.00
N ASN A 11 6.25 -32.64 29.48
CA ASN A 11 5.17 -33.39 30.12
C ASN A 11 4.55 -32.64 31.30
N ALA A 12 5.37 -32.06 32.17
CA ALA A 12 4.87 -31.29 33.31
C ALA A 12 4.08 -30.03 32.91
N VAL A 13 4.52 -29.31 31.87
CA VAL A 13 3.89 -28.04 31.44
C VAL A 13 2.69 -28.27 30.54
N LEU A 14 2.73 -29.28 29.68
CA LEU A 14 1.69 -29.58 28.70
C LEU A 14 0.67 -30.61 29.21
N GLY A 15 0.91 -31.20 30.39
CA GLY A 15 0.02 -32.19 30.99
C GLY A 15 0.03 -33.53 30.25
N THR A 16 1.15 -33.90 29.62
CA THR A 16 1.32 -35.14 28.85
C THR A 16 2.18 -36.17 29.59
N ASP A 17 2.18 -37.43 29.16
CA ASP A 17 2.95 -38.52 29.76
C ASP A 17 3.86 -39.25 28.76
N HIS A 18 4.24 -38.56 27.67
CA HIS A 18 5.10 -39.10 26.63
C HIS A 18 6.38 -39.71 27.18
N ARG A 19 6.86 -40.76 26.52
CA ARG A 19 8.04 -41.52 26.94
C ARG A 19 9.18 -41.34 25.95
N LEU A 20 10.41 -41.49 26.41
CA LEU A 20 11.59 -41.38 25.53
C LEU A 20 11.61 -42.49 24.47
N GLU A 21 11.02 -43.64 24.80
CA GLU A 21 10.89 -44.81 23.94
C GLU A 21 9.90 -44.60 22.79
N THR A 22 9.09 -43.53 22.83
CA THR A 22 8.23 -43.15 21.70
C THR A 22 9.09 -42.88 20.46
N GLN A 23 8.72 -43.48 19.33
CA GLN A 23 9.48 -43.39 18.09
C GLN A 23 9.75 -41.93 17.71
N GLY A 24 11.02 -41.60 17.42
CA GLY A 24 11.42 -40.25 17.02
C GLY A 24 11.54 -39.22 18.16
N MET A 25 11.08 -39.52 19.38
CA MET A 25 11.11 -38.59 20.52
C MET A 25 12.54 -38.18 20.89
N GLN A 26 13.45 -39.15 21.02
CA GLN A 26 14.84 -38.85 21.39
C GLN A 26 15.51 -37.95 20.34
N ALA A 27 15.31 -38.23 19.06
CA ALA A 27 15.86 -37.41 17.97
C ALA A 27 15.30 -35.98 18.00
N LEU A 28 13.98 -35.83 18.16
CA LEU A 28 13.31 -34.54 18.30
C LEU A 28 13.88 -33.72 19.47
N LEU A 29 14.00 -34.34 20.65
CA LEU A 29 14.48 -33.66 21.85
C LEU A 29 15.95 -33.22 21.72
N GLU A 30 16.81 -34.06 21.13
CA GLU A 30 18.20 -33.66 20.87
C GLU A 30 18.28 -32.51 19.86
N ASP A 31 17.43 -32.53 18.85
CA ASP A 31 17.38 -31.48 17.83
C ASP A 31 16.86 -30.14 18.39
N ILE A 32 15.83 -30.17 19.23
CA ILE A 32 15.34 -28.99 19.97
C ILE A 32 16.47 -28.44 20.86
N ARG A 33 17.17 -29.30 21.60
CA ARG A 33 18.27 -28.89 22.47
C ARG A 33 19.41 -28.23 21.71
N ALA A 34 19.70 -28.70 20.50
CA ALA A 34 20.75 -28.15 19.66
C ALA A 34 20.39 -26.78 19.06
N THR A 35 19.09 -26.49 18.88
CA THR A 35 18.63 -25.35 18.06
C THR A 35 17.86 -24.26 18.81
N THR A 36 17.59 -24.45 20.10
CA THR A 36 16.81 -23.50 20.91
C THR A 36 17.67 -22.83 21.98
N TYR A 37 17.39 -21.56 22.26
CA TYR A 37 18.19 -20.76 23.20
C TYR A 37 17.88 -21.12 24.65
N ASP A 38 16.60 -21.31 24.97
CA ASP A 38 16.13 -21.65 26.31
C ASP A 38 14.87 -22.52 26.25
N PHE A 39 14.38 -22.92 27.44
CA PHE A 39 13.18 -23.74 27.55
C PHE A 39 11.92 -23.04 27.01
N GLY A 40 11.80 -21.71 27.16
CA GLY A 40 10.63 -20.99 26.67
C GLY A 40 10.54 -21.11 25.15
N GLU A 41 11.66 -20.93 24.46
CA GLU A 41 11.70 -21.07 23.01
C GLU A 41 11.46 -22.52 22.56
N ALA A 42 12.05 -23.49 23.26
CA ALA A 42 11.80 -24.91 23.04
C ALA A 42 10.32 -25.23 23.17
N TYR A 43 9.67 -24.73 24.23
CA TYR A 43 8.24 -24.90 24.50
C TYR A 43 7.39 -24.26 23.41
N GLY A 44 7.62 -23.00 23.06
CA GLY A 44 6.79 -22.30 22.07
C GLY A 44 6.88 -22.89 20.67
N LYS A 45 8.02 -23.45 20.28
CA LYS A 45 8.21 -24.10 18.97
C LYS A 45 7.46 -25.43 18.82
N VAL A 46 7.24 -26.15 19.93
CA VAL A 46 6.67 -27.50 19.89
C VAL A 46 5.24 -27.58 20.41
N ARG A 47 4.85 -26.68 21.32
CA ARG A 47 3.51 -26.58 21.91
C ARG A 47 2.36 -26.75 20.89
N PRO A 48 2.39 -26.12 19.70
CA PRO A 48 1.24 -26.16 18.80
C PRO A 48 0.93 -27.55 18.25
N TRP A 49 1.87 -28.49 18.41
CA TRP A 49 1.87 -29.82 17.81
C TRP A 49 2.09 -30.92 18.83
N TRP A 50 2.13 -30.57 20.12
CA TRP A 50 2.50 -31.49 21.19
C TRP A 50 1.30 -32.33 21.65
N THR A 51 0.68 -33.02 20.70
CA THR A 51 -0.44 -33.94 20.93
C THR A 51 0.04 -35.40 20.87
N GLU A 52 -0.70 -36.33 21.49
CA GLU A 52 -0.37 -37.77 21.44
C GLU A 52 -0.25 -38.32 20.02
N ALA A 53 -1.13 -37.91 19.11
CA ALA A 53 -1.13 -38.39 17.73
C ALA A 53 0.02 -37.82 16.89
N ASP A 54 0.31 -36.52 17.02
CA ASP A 54 1.28 -35.83 16.16
C ASP A 54 2.72 -36.12 16.59
N VAL A 55 2.97 -36.12 17.90
CA VAL A 55 4.32 -36.33 18.46
C VAL A 55 4.79 -37.76 18.24
N ALA A 56 3.91 -38.75 18.43
CA ALA A 56 4.27 -40.17 18.33
C ALA A 56 4.55 -40.64 16.89
N VAL A 57 3.92 -40.00 15.90
CA VAL A 57 4.02 -40.40 14.48
C VAL A 57 5.00 -39.52 13.71
N GLN A 58 5.09 -38.21 14.02
CA GLN A 58 5.77 -37.24 13.15
C GLN A 58 6.67 -36.21 13.86
N GLY A 59 6.79 -36.21 15.19
CA GLY A 59 7.38 -35.10 15.93
C GLY A 59 8.72 -34.55 15.40
N SER A 60 9.73 -35.41 15.18
CA SER A 60 11.03 -34.99 14.64
C SER A 60 10.96 -34.49 13.20
N ARG A 61 10.06 -35.06 12.39
CA ARG A 61 9.85 -34.65 11.00
C ARG A 61 9.17 -33.28 10.95
N LEU A 62 8.12 -33.09 11.76
CA LEU A 62 7.39 -31.84 11.84
C LEU A 62 8.28 -30.67 12.27
N TYR A 63 9.15 -30.87 13.28
CA TYR A 63 10.09 -29.84 13.70
C TYR A 63 11.10 -29.50 12.58
N ALA A 64 11.59 -30.51 11.85
CA ALA A 64 12.44 -30.29 10.69
C ALA A 64 11.70 -29.52 9.57
N ASP A 65 10.44 -29.86 9.31
CA ASP A 65 9.60 -29.21 8.29
C ASP A 65 9.34 -27.73 8.64
N ILE A 66 9.08 -27.41 9.92
CA ILE A 66 8.93 -26.02 10.39
C ILE A 66 10.18 -25.19 10.09
N ARG A 67 11.37 -25.75 10.36
CA ARG A 67 12.63 -25.08 10.04
C ARG A 67 12.88 -24.95 8.55
N ALA A 68 12.54 -25.99 7.78
CA ALA A 68 12.66 -25.94 6.32
C ALA A 68 11.76 -24.86 5.73
N ARG A 69 10.52 -24.71 6.21
CA ARG A 69 9.61 -23.63 5.81
C ARG A 69 10.14 -22.25 6.21
N ASP A 70 10.72 -22.11 7.40
CA ASP A 70 11.32 -20.85 7.85
C ASP A 70 12.52 -20.45 6.97
N ALA A 71 13.44 -21.39 6.73
CA ALA A 71 14.59 -21.20 5.86
C ALA A 71 14.17 -20.84 4.43
N LYS A 72 13.20 -21.56 3.86
CA LYS A 72 12.65 -21.28 2.52
C LYS A 72 12.11 -19.85 2.43
N ARG A 73 11.29 -19.43 3.39
CA ARG A 73 10.71 -18.07 3.44
C ARG A 73 11.77 -17.00 3.62
N ASP A 74 12.87 -17.28 4.33
CA ASP A 74 13.99 -16.35 4.48
C ASP A 74 14.79 -16.24 3.17
N ASP A 75 15.06 -17.36 2.51
CA ASP A 75 15.74 -17.41 1.21
C ASP A 75 14.94 -16.70 0.11
N GLU A 76 13.61 -16.87 0.07
CA GLU A 76 12.71 -16.15 -0.85
C GLU A 76 12.78 -14.63 -0.65
N ARG A 77 12.80 -14.16 0.61
CA ARG A 77 12.95 -12.73 0.92
C ARG A 77 14.32 -12.21 0.50
N LYS A 78 15.40 -12.95 0.80
CA LYS A 78 16.77 -12.59 0.37
C LYS A 78 16.89 -12.51 -1.13
N GLU A 79 16.29 -13.45 -1.87
CA GLU A 79 16.31 -13.44 -3.32
C GLU A 79 15.50 -12.28 -3.90
N THR A 80 14.35 -11.97 -3.29
CA THR A 80 13.53 -10.80 -3.64
C THR A 80 14.32 -9.50 -3.48
N ILE A 81 15.01 -9.34 -2.34
CA ILE A 81 15.91 -8.20 -2.10
C ILE A 81 17.03 -8.17 -3.16
N ARG A 82 17.72 -9.30 -3.38
CA ARG A 82 18.86 -9.40 -4.31
C ARG A 82 18.46 -9.04 -5.74
N ARG A 83 17.28 -9.48 -6.18
CA ARG A 83 16.72 -9.19 -7.51
C ARG A 83 16.00 -7.84 -7.59
N ARG A 84 15.90 -7.11 -6.46
CA ARG A 84 15.13 -5.86 -6.33
C ARG A 84 13.68 -5.99 -6.79
N GLN A 85 13.09 -7.17 -6.62
CA GLN A 85 11.72 -7.44 -7.06
C GLN A 85 10.69 -6.73 -6.17
N ALA A 86 9.54 -6.40 -6.75
CA ALA A 86 8.38 -5.98 -5.97
C ALA A 86 7.91 -7.12 -5.06
N LEU A 87 7.47 -6.75 -3.87
CA LEU A 87 6.94 -7.66 -2.86
C LEU A 87 5.48 -7.94 -3.15
N GLN A 88 4.99 -9.10 -2.75
CA GLN A 88 3.56 -9.38 -2.73
C GLN A 88 2.95 -8.74 -1.48
N ALA A 89 1.82 -8.05 -1.61
CA ALA A 89 1.11 -7.48 -0.47
C ALA A 89 0.56 -8.53 0.50
N THR A 90 0.55 -9.80 0.10
CA THR A 90 0.19 -10.96 0.93
C THR A 90 1.39 -11.61 1.62
N THR A 91 2.58 -10.96 1.59
CA THR A 91 3.77 -11.47 2.27
C THR A 91 3.52 -11.56 3.78
N GLN A 92 3.57 -12.78 4.31
CA GLN A 92 3.34 -13.07 5.72
C GLN A 92 4.44 -12.45 6.62
N PRO A 93 4.14 -12.11 7.89
CA PRO A 93 5.14 -11.59 8.82
C PRO A 93 6.23 -12.64 9.10
N ARG A 94 7.46 -12.18 9.29
CA ARG A 94 8.59 -13.04 9.62
C ARG A 94 8.47 -13.68 11.00
N ARG A 95 7.98 -12.91 11.97
CA ARG A 95 8.00 -13.23 13.40
C ARG A 95 6.65 -12.94 14.03
N ILE A 96 6.37 -13.66 15.11
CA ILE A 96 5.22 -13.48 15.99
C ILE A 96 5.69 -13.52 17.45
N TRP A 97 4.90 -13.01 18.38
CA TRP A 97 5.12 -13.17 19.81
C TRP A 97 4.15 -14.23 20.35
N ASP A 98 4.67 -15.38 20.76
CA ASP A 98 3.90 -16.41 21.47
C ASP A 98 3.82 -16.01 22.95
N LEU A 99 2.61 -15.68 23.39
CA LEU A 99 2.35 -15.18 24.73
C LEU A 99 2.53 -16.28 25.78
N TYR A 100 2.30 -17.56 25.45
CA TYR A 100 2.49 -18.63 26.44
C TYR A 100 3.97 -18.88 26.73
N SER A 101 4.81 -19.03 25.70
CA SER A 101 6.27 -19.12 25.89
C SER A 101 6.94 -17.81 26.27
N ASN A 102 6.27 -16.68 26.03
CA ASN A 102 6.83 -15.35 26.12
C ASN A 102 8.09 -15.19 25.25
N ARG A 103 8.04 -15.67 24.00
CA ARG A 103 9.14 -15.60 23.04
C ARG A 103 8.68 -15.09 21.69
N VAL A 104 9.57 -14.35 21.03
CA VAL A 104 9.44 -14.05 19.60
C VAL A 104 9.90 -15.26 18.80
N LEU A 105 9.03 -15.80 17.96
CA LEU A 105 9.25 -17.01 17.18
C LEU A 105 8.96 -16.74 15.70
N PRO A 106 9.51 -17.54 14.77
CA PRO A 106 9.10 -17.50 13.38
C PRO A 106 7.62 -17.84 13.21
N LEU A 107 6.93 -17.26 12.23
CA LEU A 107 5.52 -17.57 11.97
C LEU A 107 5.27 -19.07 11.70
N SER A 108 6.26 -19.77 11.14
CA SER A 108 6.17 -21.20 10.78
C SER A 108 5.88 -22.13 11.96
N VAL A 109 6.02 -21.65 13.21
CA VAL A 109 5.65 -22.43 14.40
C VAL A 109 4.14 -22.61 14.52
N ILE A 110 3.33 -21.73 13.93
CA ILE A 110 1.88 -21.82 13.99
C ILE A 110 1.40 -22.76 12.86
N PRO A 111 0.49 -23.70 13.15
CA PRO A 111 -0.26 -24.42 12.13
C PRO A 111 -0.96 -23.45 11.16
N CYS A 112 -0.51 -23.47 9.91
CA CYS A 112 -1.28 -22.92 8.81
C CYS A 112 -2.27 -23.99 8.35
N GLU A 113 -3.53 -23.63 8.21
CA GLU A 113 -4.49 -24.46 7.47
C GLU A 113 -4.01 -24.53 6.02
N GLU A 114 -3.88 -25.75 5.48
CA GLU A 114 -3.54 -25.93 4.06
C GLU A 114 -4.72 -25.39 3.23
N SER A 115 -4.48 -24.39 2.39
CA SER A 115 -5.46 -23.97 1.40
C SER A 115 -5.45 -24.96 0.24
N ASP A 116 -6.63 -25.39 -0.20
CA ASP A 116 -6.79 -26.25 -1.39
C ASP A 116 -6.36 -25.54 -2.70
N SER A 117 -6.07 -24.24 -2.66
CA SER A 117 -5.58 -23.42 -3.77
C SER A 117 -4.31 -22.65 -3.40
N ASP A 118 -3.37 -22.57 -4.35
CA ASP A 118 -2.12 -21.78 -4.23
C ASP A 118 -2.37 -20.26 -4.17
N ASP A 119 -3.57 -19.79 -4.53
CA ASP A 119 -3.90 -18.36 -4.66
C ASP A 119 -4.40 -17.70 -3.35
N ASP A 120 -4.71 -18.47 -2.30
CA ASP A 120 -5.39 -18.01 -1.09
C ASP A 120 -4.44 -17.97 0.14
N VAL A 121 -3.43 -17.09 0.10
CA VAL A 121 -2.50 -16.92 1.24
C VAL A 121 -3.25 -16.36 2.45
N LYS A 122 -3.45 -17.18 3.49
CA LYS A 122 -4.14 -16.81 4.73
C LYS A 122 -3.18 -16.74 5.91
N LEU A 123 -3.46 -15.84 6.84
CA LEU A 123 -2.81 -15.81 8.15
C LEU A 123 -3.54 -16.78 9.10
N PRO A 124 -2.84 -17.41 10.06
CA PRO A 124 -3.49 -18.29 11.02
C PRO A 124 -4.60 -17.57 11.81
N HIS A 125 -5.76 -18.22 11.98
CA HIS A 125 -6.88 -17.68 12.77
C HIS A 125 -6.50 -17.32 14.21
N SER A 126 -5.51 -18.01 14.78
CA SER A 126 -4.99 -17.79 16.13
C SER A 126 -4.02 -16.62 16.24
N LEU A 127 -3.60 -16.01 15.12
CA LEU A 127 -2.72 -14.85 15.11
C LEU A 127 -3.53 -13.56 15.23
N TRP A 128 -3.40 -12.90 16.37
CA TRP A 128 -3.98 -11.59 16.62
C TRP A 128 -2.99 -10.47 16.27
N ALA A 129 -3.49 -9.26 16.06
CA ALA A 129 -2.67 -8.09 15.84
C ALA A 129 -2.70 -7.16 17.05
N VAL A 130 -1.62 -6.42 17.27
CA VAL A 130 -1.60 -5.29 18.21
C VAL A 130 -1.23 -4.04 17.43
N SER A 131 -2.11 -3.06 17.46
CA SER A 131 -1.86 -1.71 16.99
C SER A 131 -1.60 -0.80 18.18
N HIS A 132 -0.67 0.14 18.05
CA HIS A 132 -0.45 1.12 19.11
C HIS A 132 0.08 2.44 18.56
N SER A 133 -0.12 3.50 19.33
CA SER A 133 0.55 4.77 19.08
C SER A 133 1.92 4.82 19.75
N TRP A 134 2.75 5.78 19.31
CA TRP A 134 4.02 6.06 19.96
C TRP A 134 3.81 7.12 21.03
N VAL A 135 4.57 7.08 22.12
CA VAL A 135 4.70 8.22 23.03
C VAL A 135 5.89 9.10 22.63
N ALA A 136 6.04 10.26 23.26
CA ALA A 136 7.18 11.15 23.03
C ALA A 136 8.52 10.42 23.28
N ASP A 137 9.58 10.81 22.56
CA ASP A 137 10.89 10.15 22.61
C ASP A 137 11.47 10.12 24.03
N GLU A 138 11.23 11.20 24.77
CA GLU A 138 11.64 11.40 26.17
C GLU A 138 10.89 10.48 27.15
N GLU A 139 9.70 10.02 26.76
CA GLU A 139 8.87 9.09 27.53
C GLU A 139 9.11 7.62 27.12
N ARG A 140 9.98 7.36 26.13
CA ARG A 140 10.32 6.01 25.67
C ARG A 140 11.60 5.49 26.32
N THR A 141 11.59 4.21 26.66
CA THR A 141 12.75 3.46 27.13
C THR A 141 13.06 2.32 26.18
N GLN A 142 14.36 2.08 25.94
CA GLN A 142 14.85 0.98 25.11
C GLN A 142 15.13 -0.23 26.00
N VAL A 143 14.30 -1.26 25.91
CA VAL A 143 14.36 -2.42 26.81
C VAL A 143 14.98 -3.64 26.14
N TRP A 144 16.14 -4.08 26.61
CA TRP A 144 16.75 -5.34 26.19
C TRP A 144 16.11 -6.53 26.91
N THR A 145 15.38 -7.36 26.17
CA THR A 145 14.56 -8.43 26.74
C THR A 145 15.01 -9.82 26.28
N SER A 146 14.82 -10.84 27.12
CA SER A 146 15.00 -12.24 26.69
C SER A 146 13.92 -12.71 25.71
N ILE A 147 12.80 -11.97 25.59
CA ILE A 147 11.67 -12.31 24.70
C ILE A 147 12.14 -12.46 23.24
N ASN A 148 13.01 -11.56 22.77
CA ASN A 148 13.65 -11.61 21.44
C ASN A 148 15.14 -12.01 21.52
N ARG A 149 15.52 -12.80 22.54
CA ARG A 149 16.91 -13.22 22.81
C ARG A 149 17.91 -12.05 22.94
N LYS A 150 17.45 -10.86 23.31
CA LYS A 150 18.27 -9.63 23.36
C LYS A 150 18.96 -9.32 22.03
N GLN A 151 18.30 -9.62 20.90
CA GLN A 151 18.82 -9.32 19.56
C GLN A 151 18.61 -7.86 19.14
N TRP A 152 17.57 -7.20 19.66
CA TRP A 152 17.35 -5.75 19.52
C TRP A 152 16.65 -5.21 20.78
N PRO A 153 16.79 -3.92 21.11
CA PRO A 153 16.01 -3.33 22.18
C PRO A 153 14.55 -3.14 21.75
N VAL A 154 13.63 -3.18 22.71
CA VAL A 154 12.20 -2.93 22.46
C VAL A 154 11.86 -1.54 22.98
N PRO A 155 11.44 -0.60 22.12
CA PRO A 155 11.03 0.73 22.56
C PRO A 155 9.65 0.66 23.23
N LEU A 156 9.56 1.12 24.48
CA LEU A 156 8.32 1.08 25.28
C LEU A 156 8.10 2.39 26.02
N PRO A 157 6.84 2.80 26.29
CA PRO A 157 6.56 3.85 27.25
C PRO A 157 7.18 3.53 28.61
N SER A 158 7.78 4.53 29.26
CA SER A 158 8.46 4.38 30.56
C SER A 158 7.53 3.90 31.67
N ALA A 159 6.22 4.20 31.54
CA ALA A 159 5.18 3.77 32.46
C ALA A 159 4.60 2.38 32.15
N ALA A 160 5.06 1.70 31.09
CA ALA A 160 4.55 0.41 30.65
C ALA A 160 5.61 -0.70 30.73
N SER A 161 5.15 -1.96 30.68
CA SER A 161 6.04 -3.12 30.59
C SER A 161 5.43 -4.20 29.70
N LEU A 162 6.29 -4.98 29.02
CA LEU A 162 5.84 -6.15 28.24
C LEU A 162 5.14 -7.20 29.11
N ALA A 163 5.44 -7.26 30.41
CA ALA A 163 4.77 -8.17 31.33
C ALA A 163 3.29 -7.78 31.52
N HIS A 164 3.00 -6.49 31.69
CA HIS A 164 1.63 -5.98 31.80
C HIS A 164 0.86 -6.20 30.48
N VAL A 165 1.46 -5.81 29.36
CA VAL A 165 0.87 -6.02 28.02
C VAL A 165 0.57 -7.50 27.80
N ARG A 166 1.50 -8.40 28.15
CA ARG A 166 1.29 -9.85 28.03
C ARG A 166 0.12 -10.34 28.88
N VAL A 167 0.02 -9.92 30.15
CA VAL A 167 -1.09 -10.34 31.03
C VAL A 167 -2.42 -9.86 30.49
N GLU A 168 -2.49 -8.61 30.01
CA GLU A 168 -3.69 -8.06 29.40
C GLU A 168 -4.12 -8.86 28.16
N LEU A 169 -3.21 -9.12 27.22
CA LEU A 169 -3.48 -9.88 26.01
C LEU A 169 -3.91 -11.32 26.32
N LEU A 170 -3.27 -11.98 27.29
CA LEU A 170 -3.65 -13.32 27.74
C LEU A 170 -5.06 -13.35 28.36
N ASN A 171 -5.42 -12.35 29.15
CA ASN A 171 -6.76 -12.23 29.73
C ASN A 171 -7.85 -12.01 28.67
N MET A 172 -7.49 -11.40 27.53
CA MET A 172 -8.38 -11.27 26.37
C MET A 172 -8.48 -12.56 25.55
N GLY A 173 -7.65 -13.58 25.82
CA GLY A 173 -7.64 -14.86 25.12
C GLY A 173 -6.66 -14.94 23.95
N ALA A 174 -5.75 -13.98 23.82
CA ALA A 174 -4.71 -14.03 22.78
C ALA A 174 -3.67 -15.11 23.10
N GLU A 175 -3.28 -15.89 22.09
CA GLU A 175 -2.16 -16.84 22.19
C GLU A 175 -0.91 -16.35 21.45
N TYR A 176 -1.11 -15.95 20.19
CA TYR A 176 -0.07 -15.41 19.33
C TYR A 176 -0.46 -14.01 18.91
N VAL A 177 0.49 -13.09 19.03
CA VAL A 177 0.27 -11.72 18.59
C VAL A 177 1.39 -11.28 17.66
N TRP A 178 1.04 -10.46 16.68
CA TRP A 178 2.01 -9.65 15.98
C TRP A 178 1.99 -8.24 16.56
N ILE A 179 3.17 -7.73 16.90
CA ILE A 179 3.37 -6.35 17.34
C ILE A 179 4.70 -5.85 16.81
N ASP A 180 4.71 -4.71 16.13
CA ASP A 180 5.86 -4.17 15.40
C ASP A 180 7.13 -4.05 16.27
N VAL A 181 7.03 -3.56 17.52
CA VAL A 181 8.18 -3.36 18.42
C VAL A 181 8.90 -4.66 18.80
N LEU A 182 8.23 -5.81 18.70
CA LEU A 182 8.82 -7.13 18.97
C LEU A 182 9.01 -7.97 17.71
N CYS A 183 8.15 -7.85 16.71
CA CYS A 183 8.16 -8.69 15.52
C CYS A 183 9.01 -8.10 14.38
N LEU A 184 9.31 -6.81 14.44
CA LEU A 184 10.30 -6.15 13.60
C LEU A 184 11.55 -5.84 14.39
N ARG A 185 12.72 -5.99 13.75
CA ARG A 185 13.99 -5.60 14.35
C ARG A 185 14.01 -4.09 14.52
N GLN A 186 14.30 -3.62 15.73
CA GLN A 186 14.35 -2.21 16.07
C GLN A 186 15.79 -1.70 16.05
N GLN A 187 15.95 -0.38 15.97
CA GLN A 187 17.27 0.26 16.03
C GLN A 187 17.97 -0.13 17.33
N GLY A 188 19.23 -0.58 17.23
CA GLY A 188 19.96 -1.16 18.35
C GLY A 188 21.46 -0.93 18.27
N ARG A 189 22.23 -2.02 18.36
CA ARG A 189 23.69 -1.95 18.25
C ARG A 189 24.10 -1.68 16.82
N ALA A 190 25.22 -0.98 16.64
CA ALA A 190 25.74 -0.65 15.32
C ALA A 190 25.97 -1.88 14.43
N GLU A 191 26.41 -3.01 15.00
CA GLU A 191 26.62 -4.27 14.27
C GLU A 191 25.32 -4.91 13.72
N ASP A 192 24.17 -4.59 14.29
CA ASP A 192 22.87 -5.15 13.90
C ASP A 192 22.12 -4.28 12.88
N GLU A 193 22.58 -3.04 12.64
CA GLU A 193 21.88 -2.06 11.80
C GLU A 193 21.84 -2.47 10.32
N ALA A 194 22.89 -3.11 9.82
CA ALA A 194 22.92 -3.64 8.46
C ALA A 194 21.84 -4.72 8.27
N LEU A 195 21.74 -5.65 9.24
CA LEU A 195 20.71 -6.69 9.22
C LEU A 195 19.30 -6.12 9.37
N ARG A 196 19.12 -5.11 10.24
CA ARG A 196 17.85 -4.40 10.40
C ARG A 196 17.40 -3.75 9.10
N THR A 197 18.31 -3.04 8.43
CA THR A 197 18.02 -2.36 7.17
C THR A 197 17.65 -3.35 6.06
N GLU A 198 18.35 -4.49 5.98
CA GLU A 198 18.00 -5.56 5.04
C GLU A 198 16.66 -6.21 5.36
N GLU A 199 16.36 -6.53 6.63
CA GLU A 199 15.05 -7.07 7.03
C GLU A 199 13.92 -6.07 6.73
N TRP A 200 14.14 -4.77 6.95
CA TRP A 200 13.14 -3.72 6.74
C TRP A 200 12.72 -3.55 5.29
N LYS A 201 13.60 -3.84 4.32
CA LYS A 201 13.26 -3.80 2.89
C LYS A 201 12.03 -4.62 2.55
N THR A 202 11.84 -5.74 3.25
CA THR A 202 10.67 -6.63 3.07
C THR A 202 9.64 -6.46 4.17
N ASP A 203 10.07 -6.36 5.42
CA ASP A 203 9.15 -6.52 6.56
C ASP A 203 8.34 -5.25 6.85
N VAL A 204 8.86 -4.05 6.53
CA VAL A 204 8.15 -2.76 6.74
C VAL A 204 7.04 -2.55 5.70
N PRO A 205 7.27 -2.73 4.38
CA PRO A 205 6.22 -2.60 3.41
C PRO A 205 5.04 -3.50 3.68
N THR A 206 5.25 -4.71 4.21
CA THR A 206 4.22 -5.77 4.30
C THR A 206 3.46 -5.79 5.62
N ILE A 207 3.62 -4.77 6.48
CA ILE A 207 2.95 -4.69 7.79
C ILE A 207 1.43 -4.72 7.63
N GLY A 208 0.90 -4.04 6.61
CA GLY A 208 -0.55 -3.96 6.39
C GLY A 208 -1.22 -5.32 6.25
N PHE A 209 -0.54 -6.35 5.74
CA PHE A 209 -1.11 -7.70 5.62
C PHE A 209 -1.49 -8.32 6.97
N VAL A 210 -0.76 -7.99 8.03
CA VAL A 210 -1.07 -8.48 9.38
C VAL A 210 -2.47 -8.05 9.80
N TYR A 211 -2.88 -6.84 9.42
CA TYR A 211 -4.16 -6.23 9.79
C TYR A 211 -5.25 -6.49 8.75
N GLN A 212 -4.93 -6.34 7.46
CA GLN A 212 -5.91 -6.36 6.36
C GLN A 212 -6.02 -7.71 5.65
N GLY A 213 -5.06 -8.61 5.86
CA GLY A 213 -5.07 -9.93 5.25
C GLY A 213 -6.19 -10.81 5.78
N GLU A 214 -6.55 -11.84 5.00
CA GLU A 214 -7.51 -12.84 5.45
C GLU A 214 -6.91 -13.72 6.58
N PRO A 215 -7.70 -14.09 7.60
CA PRO A 215 -9.12 -13.77 7.78
C PRO A 215 -9.36 -12.33 8.27
N SER A 216 -10.30 -11.62 7.63
CA SER A 216 -10.59 -10.19 7.83
C SER A 216 -11.25 -9.82 9.17
N ASN A 217 -11.67 -10.81 9.97
CA ASN A 217 -12.31 -10.62 11.27
C ASN A 217 -11.39 -10.88 12.48
N ARG A 218 -10.07 -10.92 12.26
CA ARG A 218 -9.10 -11.18 13.34
C ARG A 218 -9.11 -10.05 14.39
N PRO A 219 -9.01 -10.39 15.68
CA PRO A 219 -8.90 -9.39 16.73
C PRO A 219 -7.64 -8.54 16.59
N CYS A 220 -7.82 -7.22 16.73
CA CYS A 220 -6.73 -6.25 16.78
C CYS A 220 -6.82 -5.44 18.08
N ILE A 221 -5.92 -5.68 19.03
CA ILE A 221 -5.86 -4.86 20.25
C ILE A 221 -5.22 -3.52 19.90
N THR A 222 -5.92 -2.43 20.19
CA THR A 222 -5.48 -1.07 19.84
C THR A 222 -5.20 -0.25 21.09
N TYR A 223 -3.94 0.08 21.33
CA TYR A 223 -3.51 1.01 22.38
C TYR A 223 -3.40 2.44 21.83
N PHE A 224 -4.46 3.24 22.00
CA PHE A 224 -4.57 4.56 21.37
C PHE A 224 -3.57 5.61 21.89
N ASN A 225 -3.13 5.44 23.14
CA ASN A 225 -2.35 6.43 23.90
C ASN A 225 -0.86 6.05 24.04
N GLY A 226 -0.50 4.85 23.60
CA GLY A 226 0.82 4.27 23.75
C GLY A 226 0.73 2.83 24.22
N LEU A 227 1.63 1.97 23.74
CA LEU A 227 1.61 0.54 24.05
C LEU A 227 1.59 0.27 25.57
N GLY A 228 0.56 -0.43 26.04
CA GLY A 228 0.40 -0.80 27.45
C GLY A 228 0.03 0.36 28.38
N LEU A 229 -0.31 1.54 27.84
CA LEU A 229 -0.84 2.66 28.61
C LEU A 229 -2.36 2.62 28.70
N PRO A 230 -2.95 3.20 29.77
CA PRO A 230 -4.40 3.34 29.88
C PRO A 230 -4.99 4.16 28.73
N LEU A 231 -6.22 3.82 28.33
CA LEU A 231 -6.99 4.61 27.38
C LEU A 231 -7.44 5.92 28.03
N ASP A 232 -6.93 7.05 27.52
CA ASP A 232 -7.34 8.40 27.90
C ASP A 232 -7.92 9.15 26.70
N THR A 233 -9.16 9.62 26.86
CA THR A 233 -9.95 10.34 25.87
C THR A 233 -9.99 11.85 26.13
N SER A 234 -9.13 12.36 27.00
CA SER A 234 -9.03 13.80 27.26
C SER A 234 -8.68 14.56 25.97
N PRO A 235 -9.22 15.78 25.76
CA PRO A 235 -8.95 16.57 24.56
C PRO A 235 -7.46 16.78 24.30
N ALA A 236 -6.67 17.05 25.34
CA ALA A 236 -5.23 17.25 25.23
C ALA A 236 -4.51 16.01 24.67
N THR A 237 -4.95 14.82 25.04
CA THR A 237 -4.37 13.57 24.53
C THR A 237 -4.80 13.30 23.08
N LEU A 238 -6.06 13.56 22.73
CA LEU A 238 -6.56 13.36 21.36
C LEU A 238 -5.93 14.33 20.34
N GLU A 239 -5.57 15.53 20.76
CA GLU A 239 -4.91 16.56 19.94
C GLU A 239 -3.42 16.28 19.72
N SER A 240 -2.82 15.36 20.48
CA SER A 240 -1.40 15.02 20.33
C SER A 240 -1.09 14.45 18.95
N SER A 241 -0.05 14.97 18.29
CA SER A 241 0.48 14.40 17.02
C SER A 241 0.95 12.95 17.15
N ARG A 242 1.16 12.50 18.39
CA ARG A 242 1.55 11.14 18.73
C ARG A 242 0.35 10.22 18.96
N HIS A 243 -0.85 10.76 19.17
CA HIS A 243 -2.07 9.97 19.35
C HIS A 243 -2.37 9.12 18.12
N TRP A 244 -2.98 7.95 18.34
CA TRP A 244 -3.21 6.95 17.30
C TRP A 244 -3.96 7.49 16.07
N PHE A 245 -4.99 8.33 16.24
CA PHE A 245 -5.72 8.93 15.10
C PHE A 245 -4.86 9.81 14.20
N ASN A 246 -3.77 10.36 14.75
CA ASN A 246 -2.96 11.37 14.09
C ASN A 246 -1.70 10.77 13.46
N ARG A 247 -1.51 9.45 13.50
CA ARG A 247 -0.32 8.79 12.96
C ARG A 247 -0.59 8.17 11.60
N VAL A 248 0.38 8.22 10.70
CA VAL A 248 0.21 7.72 9.33
C VAL A 248 0.01 6.20 9.27
N TRP A 249 0.85 5.47 9.99
CA TRP A 249 0.86 4.00 9.99
C TRP A 249 -0.43 3.39 10.54
N THR A 250 -1.10 4.06 11.48
CA THR A 250 -2.31 3.53 12.10
C THR A 250 -3.51 3.50 11.16
N LEU A 251 -3.46 4.22 10.02
CA LEU A 251 -4.53 4.19 9.03
C LEU A 251 -4.64 2.80 8.37
N GLN A 252 -3.52 2.18 8.02
CA GLN A 252 -3.51 0.80 7.50
C GLN A 252 -3.83 -0.26 8.57
N GLU A 253 -3.73 0.08 9.86
CA GLU A 253 -3.98 -0.82 11.01
C GLU A 253 -5.44 -0.79 11.49
N SER A 254 -6.24 0.10 10.91
CA SER A 254 -7.63 0.36 11.30
C SER A 254 -8.57 -0.72 10.74
N VAL A 255 -8.86 -1.74 11.54
CA VAL A 255 -9.67 -2.91 11.15
C VAL A 255 -11.01 -2.96 11.89
N THR A 256 -11.98 -3.74 11.40
CA THR A 256 -13.30 -3.91 12.04
C THR A 256 -13.23 -4.68 13.36
N GLY A 257 -12.28 -5.62 13.50
CA GLY A 257 -12.06 -6.44 14.70
C GLY A 257 -11.29 -5.74 15.82
N TRP A 258 -11.28 -4.40 15.87
CA TRP A 258 -10.52 -3.66 16.88
C TRP A 258 -11.12 -3.84 18.29
N ILE A 259 -10.22 -3.96 19.27
CA ILE A 259 -10.53 -4.04 20.70
C ILE A 259 -9.65 -3.01 21.42
N PRO A 260 -10.20 -2.10 22.24
CA PRO A 260 -9.38 -1.10 22.93
C PRO A 260 -8.52 -1.77 24.01
N GLY A 261 -7.21 -1.57 23.92
CA GLY A 261 -6.26 -1.89 24.99
C GLY A 261 -6.22 -0.78 26.04
N GLY A 262 -5.74 -1.10 27.24
CA GLY A 262 -5.61 -0.15 28.34
C GLY A 262 -6.93 0.28 28.97
N LEU A 263 -8.01 -0.47 28.76
CA LEU A 263 -9.28 -0.19 29.43
C LEU A 263 -9.17 -0.43 30.94
N ALA A 264 -9.62 0.55 31.72
CA ALA A 264 -9.80 0.41 33.16
C ALA A 264 -11.22 -0.10 33.47
N GLY A 265 -11.42 -0.65 34.68
CA GLY A 265 -12.74 -1.07 35.17
C GLY A 265 -13.70 0.06 35.52
N PHE A 266 -13.42 1.30 35.09
CA PHE A 266 -14.22 2.49 35.36
C PHE A 266 -14.78 3.09 34.06
N PRO A 267 -15.90 3.82 34.11
CA PRO A 267 -16.47 4.45 32.92
C PRO A 267 -15.49 5.42 32.25
N LEU A 268 -15.29 5.26 30.94
CA LEU A 268 -14.47 6.14 30.12
C LEU A 268 -15.21 7.44 29.83
N ALA A 269 -14.70 8.57 30.31
CA ALA A 269 -15.27 9.89 30.05
C ALA A 269 -15.29 10.17 28.54
N GLY A 270 -16.45 10.53 27.97
CA GLY A 270 -16.56 10.78 26.52
C GLY A 270 -16.37 9.54 25.64
N GLY A 271 -16.40 8.32 26.21
CA GLY A 271 -16.16 7.07 25.48
C GLY A 271 -17.10 6.86 24.29
N GLU A 272 -18.37 7.28 24.39
CA GLU A 272 -19.33 7.13 23.28
C GLU A 272 -18.90 7.92 22.03
N ALA A 273 -18.53 9.19 22.20
CA ALA A 273 -18.06 10.04 21.12
C ALA A 273 -16.75 9.49 20.52
N PHE A 274 -15.83 9.07 21.39
CA PHE A 274 -14.56 8.47 20.98
C PHE A 274 -14.77 7.21 20.14
N PHE A 275 -15.56 6.24 20.61
CA PHE A 275 -15.82 5.02 19.86
C PHE A 275 -16.64 5.26 18.59
N SER A 276 -17.48 6.31 18.56
CA SER A 276 -18.15 6.73 17.32
C SER A 276 -17.15 7.25 16.29
N GLN A 277 -16.12 7.99 16.73
CA GLN A 277 -15.04 8.45 15.86
C GLN A 277 -14.21 7.26 15.32
N VAL A 278 -13.87 6.27 16.17
CA VAL A 278 -13.18 5.04 15.72
C VAL A 278 -14.01 4.32 14.66
N ARG A 279 -15.31 4.10 14.90
CA ARG A 279 -16.20 3.45 13.93
C ARG A 279 -16.30 4.23 12.63
N GLY A 280 -16.39 5.56 12.69
CA GLY A 280 -16.41 6.42 11.52
C GLY A 280 -15.16 6.25 10.65
N LEU A 281 -13.98 6.21 11.27
CA LEU A 281 -12.72 5.96 10.55
C LEU A 281 -12.69 4.59 9.87
N VAL A 282 -13.07 3.53 10.60
CA VAL A 282 -13.11 2.16 10.05
C VAL A 282 -14.12 2.06 8.90
N ASP A 283 -15.27 2.73 9.01
CA ASP A 283 -16.27 2.76 7.96
C ASP A 283 -15.80 3.52 6.71
N ILE A 284 -15.05 4.61 6.88
CA ILE A 284 -14.42 5.34 5.77
C ILE A 284 -13.42 4.43 5.04
N LEU A 285 -12.59 3.70 5.76
CA LEU A 285 -11.61 2.78 5.17
C LEU A 285 -12.27 1.59 4.46
N ARG A 286 -13.38 1.09 4.99
CA ARG A 286 -14.11 -0.05 4.41
C ARG A 286 -14.93 0.35 3.18
N LYS A 287 -15.46 1.58 3.15
CA LYS A 287 -16.38 2.06 2.09
C LYS A 287 -15.70 2.97 1.06
N GLY A 288 -14.57 3.57 1.41
CA GLY A 288 -13.87 4.55 0.58
C GLY A 288 -13.07 3.90 -0.54
N GLY A 289 -13.05 4.55 -1.71
CA GLY A 289 -12.06 4.26 -2.74
C GLY A 289 -10.66 4.63 -2.27
N SER A 290 -9.65 4.01 -2.88
CA SER A 290 -8.21 4.16 -2.59
C SER A 290 -7.73 5.62 -2.51
N THR A 291 -8.25 6.49 -3.37
CA THR A 291 -7.87 7.90 -3.47
C THR A 291 -8.59 8.81 -2.46
N ALA A 292 -9.82 8.47 -2.04
CA ALA A 292 -10.58 9.24 -1.04
C ALA A 292 -9.91 9.24 0.35
N LEU A 293 -9.04 8.28 0.61
CA LEU A 293 -8.29 8.14 1.86
C LEU A 293 -7.03 9.02 1.92
N VAL A 294 -6.56 9.50 0.76
CA VAL A 294 -5.32 10.28 0.62
C VAL A 294 -5.33 11.55 1.47
N PRO A 295 -6.37 12.41 1.46
CA PRO A 295 -6.37 13.62 2.28
C PRO A 295 -6.25 13.33 3.78
N GLY A 296 -6.94 12.28 4.25
CA GLY A 296 -6.87 11.83 5.64
C GLY A 296 -5.48 11.30 6.02
N LEU A 297 -4.79 10.65 5.09
CA LEU A 297 -3.41 10.18 5.25
C LEU A 297 -2.41 11.35 5.26
N MET A 298 -2.59 12.34 4.38
CA MET A 298 -1.71 13.53 4.29
C MET A 298 -1.75 14.41 5.54
N GLN A 299 -2.90 14.48 6.23
CA GLN A 299 -3.06 15.25 7.47
C GLN A 299 -2.41 14.59 8.70
N ARG A 300 -1.97 13.33 8.58
CA ARG A 300 -1.38 12.57 9.68
C ARG A 300 0.12 12.81 9.79
N SER A 301 0.59 12.74 11.03
CA SER A 301 1.98 12.82 11.44
C SER A 301 2.72 11.52 11.12
N CYS A 302 3.87 11.65 10.47
CA CYS A 302 4.82 10.56 10.20
C CYS A 302 6.14 10.81 10.95
N THR A 303 7.02 9.80 11.02
CA THR A 303 8.40 10.00 11.52
C THR A 303 9.28 10.49 10.37
N THR A 304 9.07 9.92 9.18
CA THR A 304 9.69 10.36 7.94
C THR A 304 8.65 10.51 6.84
N GLU A 305 8.92 11.33 5.83
CA GLU A 305 8.06 11.42 4.64
C GLU A 305 7.99 10.09 3.88
N MET A 306 9.04 9.26 3.97
CA MET A 306 9.05 7.92 3.39
C MET A 306 7.99 7.00 4.01
N ASP A 307 7.71 7.15 5.31
CA ASP A 307 6.62 6.43 5.98
C ASP A 307 5.26 6.72 5.33
N ARG A 308 5.07 7.96 4.85
CA ARG A 308 3.82 8.39 4.23
C ARG A 308 3.65 7.76 2.85
N VAL A 309 4.74 7.67 2.07
CA VAL A 309 4.75 6.93 0.80
C VAL A 309 4.48 5.44 1.05
N ALA A 310 5.17 4.82 2.00
CA ALA A 310 5.01 3.39 2.29
C ALA A 310 3.61 3.04 2.82
N GLY A 311 3.07 3.82 3.76
CA GLY A 311 1.72 3.61 4.32
C GLY A 311 0.58 3.80 3.31
N LEU A 312 0.84 4.50 2.20
CA LEU A 312 -0.15 4.72 1.15
C LEU A 312 -0.44 3.45 0.35
N ALA A 313 0.52 2.52 0.25
CA ALA A 313 0.40 1.34 -0.61
C ALA A 313 -0.82 0.45 -0.26
N TYR A 314 -1.01 0.13 1.02
CA TYR A 314 -2.19 -0.62 1.49
C TYR A 314 -3.47 0.21 1.43
N CYS A 315 -3.39 1.52 1.70
CA CYS A 315 -4.55 2.40 1.56
C CYS A 315 -5.04 2.46 0.11
N MET A 316 -4.13 2.27 -0.87
CA MET A 316 -4.46 2.18 -2.28
C MET A 316 -4.78 0.76 -2.78
N GLY A 317 -4.77 -0.26 -1.91
CA GLY A 317 -5.06 -1.64 -2.32
C GLY A 317 -4.04 -2.22 -3.31
N CYS A 318 -2.76 -1.82 -3.21
CA CYS A 318 -1.74 -2.33 -4.12
C CYS A 318 -1.48 -3.83 -3.87
N ASP A 319 -1.61 -4.68 -4.89
CA ASP A 319 -1.27 -6.12 -4.82
C ASP A 319 0.24 -6.37 -4.71
N SER A 320 1.03 -5.43 -5.24
CA SER A 320 2.49 -5.45 -5.18
C SER A 320 3.03 -4.21 -4.47
N LEU A 321 4.14 -4.35 -3.76
CA LEU A 321 4.71 -3.29 -2.92
C LEU A 321 6.18 -3.05 -3.28
N PRO A 322 6.64 -1.79 -3.31
CA PRO A 322 8.06 -1.50 -3.46
C PRO A 322 8.81 -1.91 -2.19
N GLN A 323 10.11 -2.21 -2.33
CA GLN A 323 10.97 -2.43 -1.17
C GLN A 323 11.15 -1.13 -0.39
N TYR A 324 11.23 -1.24 0.93
CA TYR A 324 11.47 -0.08 1.78
C TYR A 324 12.96 0.24 1.85
N ASP A 325 13.34 1.41 1.36
CA ASP A 325 14.68 1.96 1.55
C ASP A 325 14.57 3.36 2.20
N ALA A 326 14.94 3.44 3.48
CA ALA A 326 14.91 4.69 4.23
C ALA A 326 15.87 5.76 3.70
N ALA A 327 16.89 5.35 2.93
CA ALA A 327 17.87 6.26 2.34
C ALA A 327 17.53 6.66 0.89
N ALA A 328 16.51 6.04 0.28
CA ALA A 328 16.13 6.34 -1.09
C ALA A 328 15.53 7.76 -1.21
N PRO A 329 15.78 8.47 -2.33
CA PRO A 329 15.09 9.72 -2.60
C PRO A 329 13.57 9.54 -2.65
N LEU A 330 12.81 10.47 -2.04
CA LEU A 330 11.35 10.38 -1.97
C LEU A 330 10.68 10.26 -3.34
N ASP A 331 11.15 11.02 -4.33
CA ASP A 331 10.63 10.97 -5.70
C ASP A 331 10.86 9.60 -6.35
N THR A 332 11.98 8.93 -6.04
CA THR A 332 12.27 7.57 -6.53
C THR A 332 11.32 6.57 -5.89
N SER A 333 11.15 6.62 -4.57
CA SER A 333 10.20 5.78 -3.83
C SER A 333 8.75 5.96 -4.31
N TRP A 334 8.35 7.19 -4.56
CA TRP A 334 7.03 7.52 -5.11
C TRP A 334 6.82 6.94 -6.52
N GLN A 335 7.83 7.04 -7.39
CA GLN A 335 7.78 6.42 -8.72
C GLN A 335 7.69 4.88 -8.64
N LEU A 336 8.45 4.25 -7.75
CA LEU A 336 8.36 2.82 -7.52
C LEU A 336 6.95 2.42 -7.06
N LEU A 337 6.35 3.20 -6.16
CA LEU A 337 4.97 2.95 -5.72
C LEU A 337 3.97 3.09 -6.88
N ILE A 338 4.05 4.12 -7.71
CA ILE A 338 3.18 4.26 -8.91
C ILE A 338 3.29 3.05 -9.84
N LYS A 339 4.48 2.48 -10.00
CA LYS A 339 4.71 1.29 -10.82
C LYS A 339 4.11 0.01 -10.22
N THR A 340 3.95 -0.06 -8.90
CA THR A 340 3.33 -1.21 -8.22
C THR A 340 1.84 -1.05 -7.98
N MET A 341 1.27 0.16 -8.13
CA MET A 341 -0.17 0.40 -8.09
C MET A 341 -0.93 -0.41 -9.13
N GLY A 342 -2.18 -0.75 -8.79
CA GLY A 342 -3.14 -1.27 -9.76
C GLY A 342 -3.38 -0.29 -10.92
N GLY A 343 -3.80 -0.84 -12.05
CA GLY A 343 -4.00 -0.04 -13.28
C GLY A 343 -5.12 1.00 -13.17
N VAL A 344 -6.04 0.83 -12.21
CA VAL A 344 -7.16 1.75 -11.95
C VAL A 344 -6.68 2.94 -11.13
N GLU A 345 -6.01 2.69 -10.00
CA GLU A 345 -5.45 3.71 -9.11
C GLU A 345 -4.44 4.58 -9.85
N ARG A 346 -3.62 3.93 -10.70
CA ARG A 346 -2.68 4.65 -11.57
C ARG A 346 -3.39 5.53 -12.59
N LEU A 347 -4.49 5.05 -13.17
CA LEU A 347 -5.29 5.84 -14.13
C LEU A 347 -5.95 7.03 -13.42
N GLU A 348 -6.45 6.85 -12.19
CA GLU A 348 -6.96 7.95 -11.36
C GLU A 348 -5.93 9.04 -11.15
N LEU A 349 -4.70 8.68 -10.72
CA LEU A 349 -3.62 9.66 -10.58
C LEU A 349 -3.31 10.37 -11.90
N PHE A 350 -3.27 9.62 -12.99
CA PHE A 350 -3.03 10.15 -14.33
C PHE A 350 -4.12 11.14 -14.77
N LEU A 351 -5.38 10.90 -14.43
CA LEU A 351 -6.49 11.75 -14.85
C LEU A 351 -6.71 12.95 -13.94
N LEU A 352 -6.57 12.78 -12.62
CA LEU A 352 -6.95 13.78 -11.64
C LEU A 352 -5.83 14.77 -11.33
N HIS A 353 -4.57 14.39 -11.54
CA HIS A 353 -3.43 15.24 -11.20
C HIS A 353 -2.69 15.73 -12.43
N PHE A 354 -2.33 17.02 -12.39
CA PHE A 354 -1.39 17.60 -13.34
C PHE A 354 0.04 17.37 -12.86
N ALA A 355 0.94 17.05 -13.79
CA ALA A 355 2.33 16.82 -13.43
C ALA A 355 3.10 18.13 -13.30
N ASP A 356 3.85 18.27 -12.21
CA ASP A 356 4.70 19.43 -11.93
C ASP A 356 6.02 19.41 -12.72
N LYS A 357 6.24 18.42 -13.60
CA LYS A 357 7.39 18.35 -14.51
C LYS A 357 6.90 18.31 -15.96
N PRO A 358 7.55 19.02 -16.90
CA PRO A 358 7.18 19.01 -18.31
C PRO A 358 7.03 17.59 -18.87
N PHE A 359 5.87 17.30 -19.48
CA PHE A 359 5.54 16.00 -20.07
C PHE A 359 5.70 14.77 -19.15
N ALA A 360 5.75 14.95 -17.83
CA ALA A 360 5.61 13.84 -16.91
C ALA A 360 4.15 13.37 -16.89
N LEU A 361 3.92 12.07 -16.70
CA LEU A 361 2.57 11.50 -16.68
C LEU A 361 1.89 11.63 -15.31
N PHE A 362 2.70 11.66 -14.25
CA PHE A 362 2.28 11.68 -12.86
C PHE A 362 2.91 12.87 -12.12
N PRO A 363 2.24 13.39 -11.08
CA PRO A 363 2.82 14.42 -10.21
C PRO A 363 4.03 13.88 -9.43
N SER A 364 4.95 14.76 -9.06
CA SER A 364 5.94 14.48 -8.02
C SER A 364 5.27 14.22 -6.67
N TRP A 365 6.01 13.65 -5.72
CA TRP A 365 5.50 13.46 -4.37
C TRP A 365 5.04 14.78 -3.74
N LYS A 366 5.81 15.85 -3.95
CA LYS A 366 5.52 17.18 -3.43
C LYS A 366 4.19 17.72 -3.96
N GLU A 367 3.97 17.61 -5.27
CA GLU A 367 2.74 18.07 -5.90
C GLU A 367 1.54 17.22 -5.46
N PHE A 368 1.71 15.90 -5.37
CA PHE A 368 0.65 15.02 -4.88
C PHE A 368 0.25 15.29 -3.41
N ALA A 369 1.24 15.50 -2.53
CA ALA A 369 1.01 15.68 -1.10
C ALA A 369 0.41 17.05 -0.73
N THR A 370 0.62 18.08 -1.56
CA THR A 370 0.19 19.46 -1.26
C THR A 370 -0.84 20.02 -2.25
N GLY A 371 -0.94 19.42 -3.43
CA GLY A 371 -1.84 19.82 -4.49
C GLY A 371 -3.25 19.30 -4.28
N VAL A 372 -4.23 20.17 -4.50
CA VAL A 372 -5.62 19.75 -4.68
C VAL A 372 -5.71 19.10 -6.07
N PRO A 373 -6.38 17.94 -6.22
CA PRO A 373 -6.67 17.36 -7.52
C PRO A 373 -7.09 18.42 -8.54
N ALA A 374 -6.51 18.34 -9.74
CA ALA A 374 -6.73 19.32 -10.78
C ALA A 374 -8.19 19.28 -11.27
N LEU A 375 -8.81 18.10 -11.21
CA LEU A 375 -10.22 17.85 -11.46
C LEU A 375 -10.88 17.39 -10.15
N GLU A 376 -12.15 17.75 -9.95
CA GLU A 376 -12.90 17.26 -8.78
C GLU A 376 -13.07 15.75 -8.84
N ASP A 377 -12.67 15.07 -7.76
CA ASP A 377 -13.03 13.67 -7.54
C ASP A 377 -14.54 13.61 -7.27
N LYS A 378 -15.29 12.99 -8.17
CA LYS A 378 -16.73 12.84 -8.02
C LYS A 378 -17.00 11.54 -7.24
N PRO A 379 -17.52 11.61 -6.00
CA PRO A 379 -17.50 10.54 -4.98
C PRO A 379 -18.32 9.27 -5.30
N ASN A 380 -18.83 9.13 -6.52
CA ASN A 380 -19.62 7.98 -6.97
C ASN A 380 -19.00 7.25 -8.16
N HIS A 381 -17.83 7.65 -8.64
CA HIS A 381 -17.15 6.92 -9.70
C HIS A 381 -16.27 5.85 -9.08
N ALA A 382 -16.89 4.72 -8.76
CA ALA A 382 -16.12 3.51 -8.83
C ALA A 382 -15.67 3.39 -10.31
N ILE A 383 -14.41 3.72 -10.61
CA ILE A 383 -13.81 3.50 -11.93
C ILE A 383 -13.60 1.99 -12.08
N PHE A 384 -14.70 1.26 -12.12
CA PHE A 384 -14.74 -0.12 -12.56
C PHE A 384 -14.99 -0.11 -14.06
N THR A 385 -13.99 0.28 -14.83
CA THR A 385 -14.02 0.03 -16.28
C THR A 385 -12.82 -0.80 -16.71
N ALA A 386 -13.01 -1.56 -17.78
CA ALA A 386 -12.03 -2.46 -18.37
C ALA A 386 -10.74 -1.77 -18.83
N GLU A 387 -10.68 -0.44 -18.75
CA GLU A 387 -9.57 0.41 -19.16
C GLU A 387 -8.60 0.59 -17.99
N ARG A 388 -7.35 0.18 -18.20
CA ARG A 388 -6.28 0.20 -17.20
C ARG A 388 -5.08 0.91 -17.78
N LEU A 389 -4.42 1.76 -17.00
CA LEU A 389 -3.12 2.28 -17.36
C LEU A 389 -2.05 1.25 -16.98
N VAL A 390 -1.65 0.42 -17.93
CA VAL A 390 -0.78 -0.74 -17.71
C VAL A 390 0.68 -0.35 -17.88
N LEU A 391 1.54 -0.86 -16.99
CA LEU A 391 2.99 -0.73 -17.12
C LEU A 391 3.48 -1.69 -18.21
N ALA A 392 4.23 -1.20 -19.19
CA ALA A 392 4.55 -1.93 -20.41
C ALA A 392 5.50 -3.11 -20.19
N GLN A 393 6.41 -3.04 -19.21
CA GLN A 393 7.34 -4.13 -18.89
C GLN A 393 7.50 -4.30 -17.37
N ASN A 394 7.56 -5.55 -16.89
CA ASN A 394 7.63 -5.85 -15.46
C ASN A 394 9.02 -5.57 -14.85
N ASP A 395 10.08 -5.57 -15.64
CA ASP A 395 11.43 -5.17 -15.22
C ASP A 395 11.52 -3.66 -14.92
N GLU A 396 10.63 -2.85 -15.51
CA GLU A 396 10.52 -1.43 -15.18
C GLU A 396 10.07 -1.20 -13.73
N VAL A 397 9.34 -2.14 -13.10
CA VAL A 397 8.95 -2.03 -11.68
C VAL A 397 10.18 -1.89 -10.77
N ILE A 398 11.31 -2.45 -11.20
CA ILE A 398 12.53 -2.62 -10.40
C ILE A 398 13.54 -1.47 -10.64
N SER A 399 13.33 -0.67 -11.68
CA SER A 399 14.26 0.41 -12.06
C SER A 399 13.92 1.75 -11.39
N ASP A 400 14.92 2.61 -11.22
CA ASP A 400 14.72 4.00 -10.81
C ASP A 400 14.33 4.91 -12.01
N LEU A 401 14.23 4.34 -13.22
CA LEU A 401 13.85 5.06 -14.42
C LEU A 401 12.32 5.21 -14.49
N PRO A 402 11.77 6.28 -15.09
CA PRO A 402 10.33 6.37 -15.29
C PRO A 402 9.77 5.15 -16.04
N GLY A 403 8.62 4.63 -15.61
CA GLY A 403 7.94 3.55 -16.32
C GLY A 403 7.38 3.99 -17.67
N GLN A 404 7.17 3.04 -18.57
CA GLN A 404 6.41 3.21 -19.80
C GLN A 404 5.01 2.64 -19.62
N TYR A 405 4.00 3.40 -20.05
CA TYR A 405 2.62 3.05 -19.78
C TYR A 405 1.84 2.98 -21.07
N TYR A 406 0.98 1.97 -21.16
CA TYR A 406 0.06 1.84 -22.27
C TYR A 406 -1.37 1.63 -21.79
N GLN A 407 -2.32 1.96 -22.65
CA GLN A 407 -3.72 1.64 -22.45
C GLN A 407 -4.36 1.25 -23.79
N ILE A 408 -5.44 0.48 -23.71
CA ILE A 408 -6.32 0.23 -24.85
C ILE A 408 -7.54 1.12 -24.63
N ALA A 409 -7.77 2.06 -25.54
CA ALA A 409 -8.83 3.05 -25.42
C ALA A 409 -9.34 3.48 -26.81
N GLU A 410 -10.47 4.19 -26.84
CA GLU A 410 -10.98 4.78 -28.07
C GLU A 410 -10.24 6.08 -28.40
N THR A 411 -9.79 6.21 -29.65
CA THR A 411 -9.13 7.41 -30.17
C THR A 411 -9.97 8.05 -31.26
N SER A 412 -10.02 9.38 -31.27
CA SER A 412 -10.70 10.14 -32.31
C SER A 412 -9.88 10.23 -33.60
N ALA A 413 -10.51 10.72 -34.67
CA ALA A 413 -9.78 11.34 -35.77
C ALA A 413 -8.96 12.55 -35.28
N PRO A 414 -7.91 12.97 -36.00
CA PRO A 414 -7.15 14.16 -35.67
C PRO A 414 -8.03 15.42 -35.57
N CYS A 415 -7.76 16.25 -34.57
CA CYS A 415 -8.56 17.41 -34.23
C CYS A 415 -7.72 18.62 -33.81
N ARG A 416 -8.31 19.81 -33.87
CA ARG A 416 -7.74 21.06 -33.40
C ARG A 416 -8.62 21.62 -32.29
N ILE A 417 -7.97 22.07 -31.22
CA ILE A 417 -8.63 22.68 -30.06
C ILE A 417 -8.32 24.18 -30.07
N SER A 418 -9.35 24.99 -29.85
CA SER A 418 -9.28 26.45 -29.83
C SER A 418 -10.27 27.02 -28.81
N ILE A 419 -10.10 28.28 -28.43
CA ILE A 419 -11.11 29.01 -27.67
C ILE A 419 -11.96 29.80 -28.67
N ASP A 420 -13.28 29.71 -28.58
CA ASP A 420 -14.18 30.50 -29.43
C ASP A 420 -14.54 31.87 -28.83
N GLU A 421 -15.36 32.64 -29.54
CA GLU A 421 -15.77 34.00 -29.15
C GLU A 421 -16.52 34.05 -27.80
N ASN A 422 -17.13 32.94 -27.38
CA ASN A 422 -17.82 32.83 -26.09
C ASN A 422 -16.89 32.38 -24.96
N LYS A 423 -15.59 32.25 -25.24
CA LYS A 423 -14.59 31.65 -24.36
C LYS A 423 -14.82 30.16 -24.10
N ASP A 424 -15.56 29.47 -24.96
CA ASP A 424 -15.77 28.03 -24.87
C ASP A 424 -14.69 27.27 -25.63
N LEU A 425 -14.45 26.02 -25.24
CA LEU A 425 -13.48 25.15 -25.92
C LEU A 425 -14.13 24.57 -27.18
N ALA A 426 -13.63 24.95 -28.35
CA ALA A 426 -14.09 24.49 -29.64
C ALA A 426 -13.14 23.42 -30.21
N ILE A 427 -13.69 22.24 -30.50
CA ILE A 427 -12.98 21.08 -31.06
C ILE A 427 -13.41 20.88 -32.52
N ARG A 428 -12.44 20.83 -33.43
CA ARG A 428 -12.66 20.67 -34.87
C ARG A 428 -11.90 19.46 -35.40
N PHE A 429 -12.59 18.46 -35.95
CA PHE A 429 -11.95 17.33 -36.62
C PHE A 429 -11.54 17.68 -38.05
N GLU A 430 -10.45 17.08 -38.53
CA GLU A 430 -10.02 17.28 -39.93
C GLU A 430 -11.10 16.80 -40.90
N GLY A 431 -11.52 17.69 -41.81
CA GLY A 431 -12.53 17.40 -42.84
C GLY A 431 -13.97 17.80 -42.49
N GLU A 432 -14.25 18.26 -41.26
CA GLU A 432 -15.60 18.64 -40.82
C GLU A 432 -15.71 20.11 -40.34
N ARG A 433 -16.94 20.65 -40.29
CA ARG A 433 -17.22 21.91 -39.56
C ARG A 433 -17.06 21.67 -38.05
N VAL A 434 -17.00 22.74 -37.24
CA VAL A 434 -16.86 22.64 -35.77
C VAL A 434 -17.76 21.55 -35.22
N ALA A 435 -17.14 20.50 -34.67
CA ALA A 435 -17.83 19.27 -34.31
C ALA A 435 -18.36 19.31 -32.89
N CYS A 436 -17.67 20.05 -32.00
CA CYS A 436 -18.06 20.14 -30.60
C CYS A 436 -17.69 21.49 -29.99
N ARG A 437 -18.54 21.96 -29.07
CA ARG A 437 -18.25 23.05 -28.14
C ARG A 437 -18.42 22.51 -26.73
N VAL A 438 -17.38 22.68 -25.91
CA VAL A 438 -17.40 22.36 -24.49
C VAL A 438 -17.46 23.67 -23.74
N ALA A 439 -18.58 23.91 -23.04
CA ALA A 439 -18.79 25.16 -22.33
C ALA A 439 -17.79 25.31 -21.17
N LEU A 440 -17.10 26.45 -21.12
CA LEU A 440 -16.20 26.81 -20.02
C LEU A 440 -16.93 27.84 -19.14
N GLY A 441 -17.96 27.40 -18.40
CA GLY A 441 -18.77 28.30 -17.56
C GLY A 441 -17.98 28.97 -16.41
N GLU A 442 -18.52 30.05 -15.83
CA GLU A 442 -17.99 30.64 -14.59
C GLU A 442 -18.09 29.60 -13.45
N GLY A 443 -16.96 28.99 -13.10
CA GLY A 443 -16.86 27.92 -12.10
C GLY A 443 -16.55 26.52 -12.66
N TYR A 444 -16.39 26.35 -13.97
CA TYR A 444 -15.97 25.06 -14.56
C TYR A 444 -14.45 24.84 -14.43
N THR A 445 -14.05 23.89 -13.57
CA THR A 445 -12.67 23.44 -13.33
C THR A 445 -12.32 22.16 -14.10
N GLY A 446 -13.06 21.82 -15.15
CA GLY A 446 -13.02 20.51 -15.82
C GLY A 446 -11.80 20.23 -16.72
N MET A 447 -10.69 20.97 -16.62
CA MET A 447 -9.51 20.70 -17.47
C MET A 447 -8.20 21.02 -16.76
N HIS A 448 -7.19 20.20 -17.01
CA HIS A 448 -5.80 20.49 -16.65
C HIS A 448 -4.82 20.25 -17.79
N GLY A 449 -3.66 20.89 -17.69
CA GLY A 449 -2.57 20.79 -18.65
C GLY A 449 -2.48 21.93 -19.65
N VAL A 450 -1.62 21.72 -20.64
CA VAL A 450 -1.24 22.74 -21.63
C VAL A 450 -1.88 22.37 -22.95
N ILE A 451 -2.62 23.30 -23.57
CA ILE A 451 -3.15 23.12 -24.93
C ILE A 451 -2.67 24.29 -25.78
N LEU A 452 -2.13 23.99 -26.96
CA LEU A 452 -1.72 24.99 -27.93
C LEU A 452 -2.74 25.06 -29.06
N GLN A 453 -3.22 26.27 -29.34
CA GLN A 453 -4.13 26.48 -30.45
C GLN A 453 -3.39 26.26 -31.77
N GLY A 454 -4.01 25.51 -32.69
CA GLY A 454 -3.38 25.21 -33.99
C GLY A 454 -2.41 24.03 -33.96
N VAL A 455 -2.33 23.27 -32.86
CA VAL A 455 -1.74 21.93 -32.86
C VAL A 455 -2.78 20.89 -33.26
N LEU A 456 -2.33 19.81 -33.90
CA LEU A 456 -3.15 18.67 -34.25
C LEU A 456 -3.06 17.63 -33.13
N TYR A 457 -4.20 17.33 -32.51
CA TYR A 457 -4.34 16.41 -31.40
C TYR A 457 -5.20 15.22 -31.77
N THR A 458 -5.02 14.13 -31.05
CA THR A 458 -5.95 13.01 -30.99
C THR A 458 -6.55 12.98 -29.59
N LEU A 459 -7.87 12.85 -29.49
CA LEU A 459 -8.54 12.67 -28.22
C LEU A 459 -8.56 11.18 -27.87
N VAL A 460 -8.14 10.85 -26.66
CA VAL A 460 -8.29 9.52 -26.09
C VAL A 460 -9.45 9.54 -25.11
N ARG A 461 -10.52 8.83 -25.45
CA ARG A 461 -11.72 8.77 -24.63
C ARG A 461 -11.62 7.62 -23.65
N LEU A 462 -11.91 7.92 -22.39
CA LEU A 462 -11.98 6.96 -21.31
C LEU A 462 -13.40 6.91 -20.77
N HIS A 463 -14.03 5.75 -20.88
CA HIS A 463 -15.42 5.57 -20.50
C HIS A 463 -15.55 5.41 -18.99
N LEU A 464 -16.43 6.19 -18.36
CA LEU A 464 -16.86 5.96 -16.99
C LEU A 464 -18.03 4.97 -16.97
N PRO A 465 -18.05 3.99 -16.04
CA PRO A 465 -19.14 3.04 -15.99
C PRO A 465 -20.46 3.75 -15.61
N LEU A 466 -21.57 3.16 -16.04
CA LEU A 466 -22.93 3.57 -15.66
C LEU A 466 -23.03 3.65 -14.13
N ALA A 467 -23.59 4.75 -13.61
CA ALA A 467 -23.87 4.85 -12.18
C ALA A 467 -24.75 3.66 -11.73
N PRO A 468 -24.66 3.18 -10.47
CA PRO A 468 -25.35 1.99 -9.96
C PRO A 468 -26.89 1.99 -10.08
N HIS A 469 -27.48 3.03 -10.67
CA HIS A 469 -28.91 3.16 -10.98
C HIS A 469 -29.22 3.23 -12.49
N GLY A 470 -28.32 2.72 -13.35
CA GLY A 470 -28.57 2.61 -14.78
C GLY A 470 -28.69 3.95 -15.52
N ARG A 471 -28.20 5.05 -14.93
CA ARG A 471 -28.10 6.34 -15.61
C ARG A 471 -26.69 6.48 -16.22
N PRO A 472 -26.57 6.87 -17.51
CA PRO A 472 -25.27 7.18 -18.12
C PRO A 472 -24.50 8.17 -17.24
N ALA A 473 -23.20 7.89 -17.05
CA ALA A 473 -22.28 8.92 -16.58
C ALA A 473 -22.43 10.10 -17.55
N ARG A 474 -22.77 11.28 -17.02
CA ARG A 474 -23.01 12.46 -17.86
C ARG A 474 -21.73 13.00 -18.48
N GLU A 475 -20.56 12.58 -18.00
CA GLU A 475 -19.25 13.12 -18.36
C GLU A 475 -18.23 11.99 -18.54
N ASP A 476 -17.31 12.17 -19.48
CA ASP A 476 -16.16 11.30 -19.77
C ASP A 476 -14.86 12.11 -19.61
N TYR A 477 -13.75 11.40 -19.33
CA TYR A 477 -12.41 11.98 -19.40
C TYR A 477 -11.84 11.83 -20.81
N TRP A 478 -11.38 12.94 -21.38
CA TRP A 478 -10.70 12.98 -22.67
C TRP A 478 -9.26 13.43 -22.48
N VAL A 479 -8.33 12.54 -22.77
CA VAL A 479 -6.90 12.88 -22.80
C VAL A 479 -6.59 13.55 -24.12
N VAL A 480 -6.07 14.77 -24.06
CA VAL A 480 -5.56 15.48 -25.23
C VAL A 480 -4.13 15.00 -25.49
N ALA A 481 -3.91 14.36 -26.63
CA ALA A 481 -2.64 13.72 -26.94
C ALA A 481 -2.11 14.12 -28.33
N GLU A 482 -0.80 14.31 -28.44
CA GLU A 482 -0.11 14.46 -29.73
C GLU A 482 0.40 13.09 -30.16
N VAL A 483 0.08 12.67 -31.38
CA VAL A 483 0.64 11.45 -31.98
C VAL A 483 2.07 11.75 -32.43
N VAL A 484 3.03 11.06 -31.84
CA VAL A 484 4.47 11.24 -32.12
C VAL A 484 5.11 10.03 -32.79
N GLY A 485 4.34 8.96 -33.01
CA GLY A 485 4.77 7.80 -33.77
C GLY A 485 3.65 6.78 -33.96
N GLU A 486 3.64 6.09 -35.10
CA GLU A 486 2.72 4.99 -35.38
C GLU A 486 3.51 3.75 -35.76
N LYS A 487 3.17 2.62 -35.15
CA LYS A 487 3.73 1.30 -35.51
C LYS A 487 2.58 0.40 -35.95
N LYS A 488 2.64 -0.08 -37.19
CA LYS A 488 1.76 -1.15 -37.68
C LYS A 488 2.31 -2.48 -37.19
N GLU A 489 1.74 -3.06 -36.14
CA GLU A 489 2.03 -4.46 -35.80
C GLU A 489 1.30 -5.36 -36.81
N ALA A 490 2.07 -6.19 -37.52
CA ALA A 490 1.66 -6.90 -38.73
C ALA A 490 1.03 -8.28 -38.48
N ALA A 491 0.43 -8.53 -37.31
CA ALA A 491 -0.22 -9.80 -36.99
C ALA A 491 -1.76 -9.65 -37.00
N GLU A 492 -2.42 -10.57 -37.70
CA GLU A 492 -3.89 -10.61 -37.86
C GLU A 492 -4.60 -10.55 -36.49
N GLY A 493 -5.31 -9.44 -36.26
CA GLY A 493 -6.17 -9.24 -35.07
C GLY A 493 -5.63 -8.29 -33.99
N MET A 494 -4.42 -7.74 -34.12
CA MET A 494 -3.82 -6.86 -33.11
C MET A 494 -4.04 -5.37 -33.46
N GLN A 495 -4.41 -4.55 -32.47
CA GLN A 495 -4.68 -3.11 -32.65
C GLN A 495 -3.40 -2.34 -32.97
N SER A 496 -3.48 -1.29 -33.81
CA SER A 496 -2.33 -0.42 -34.11
C SER A 496 -1.74 0.20 -32.84
N LEU A 497 -0.42 0.16 -32.70
CA LEU A 497 0.31 0.80 -31.59
C LEU A 497 0.64 2.25 -31.95
N THR A 498 0.16 3.19 -31.15
CA THR A 498 0.37 4.62 -31.36
C THR A 498 1.14 5.20 -30.17
N ASP A 499 2.32 5.76 -30.43
CA ASP A 499 3.11 6.49 -29.45
C ASP A 499 2.54 7.91 -29.35
N VAL A 500 2.13 8.32 -28.15
CA VAL A 500 1.53 9.63 -27.91
C VAL A 500 2.20 10.37 -26.76
N VAL A 501 2.19 11.69 -26.85
CA VAL A 501 2.54 12.59 -25.74
C VAL A 501 1.26 13.15 -25.15
N LYS A 502 1.09 13.09 -23.83
CA LYS A 502 -0.04 13.70 -23.12
C LYS A 502 0.17 15.21 -22.97
N TRP A 503 -0.82 15.99 -23.35
CA TRP A 503 -0.83 17.45 -23.24
C TRP A 503 -1.74 17.95 -22.12
N GLY A 504 -2.90 17.31 -21.94
CA GLY A 504 -3.86 17.67 -20.91
C GLY A 504 -5.00 16.66 -20.80
N VAL A 505 -5.93 16.93 -19.90
CA VAL A 505 -7.16 16.14 -19.71
C VAL A 505 -8.33 17.09 -19.62
N ILE A 506 -9.40 16.77 -20.36
CA ILE A 506 -10.67 17.50 -20.35
C ILE A 506 -11.75 16.56 -19.82
N LEU A 507 -12.52 17.01 -18.83
CA LEU A 507 -13.75 16.39 -18.36
C LEU A 507 -14.92 17.04 -19.09
N ALA A 508 -15.62 16.28 -19.92
CA ALA A 508 -16.67 16.82 -20.78
C ALA A 508 -17.84 15.85 -20.97
N CYS A 509 -19.00 16.37 -21.37
CA CYS A 509 -20.21 15.57 -21.50
C CYS A 509 -20.10 14.56 -22.65
N ALA A 510 -20.36 13.28 -22.35
CA ALA A 510 -20.23 12.15 -23.27
C ALA A 510 -21.09 12.27 -24.54
N GLU A 511 -22.24 12.94 -24.46
CA GLU A 511 -23.17 13.12 -25.60
C GLU A 511 -22.61 14.11 -26.64
N SER A 512 -21.67 14.98 -26.27
CA SER A 512 -21.19 16.09 -27.10
C SER A 512 -20.36 15.66 -28.31
N LEU A 513 -19.93 14.39 -28.38
CA LEU A 513 -18.89 13.92 -29.32
C LEU A 513 -19.08 12.51 -29.88
N GLN A 514 -20.19 11.84 -29.55
CA GLN A 514 -20.39 10.42 -29.91
C GLN A 514 -20.54 10.14 -31.41
N SER A 515 -21.10 11.07 -32.19
CA SER A 515 -21.44 10.81 -33.59
C SER A 515 -20.44 11.34 -34.63
N GLN A 516 -19.50 12.21 -34.25
CA GLN A 516 -18.66 12.97 -35.20
C GLN A 516 -17.14 12.71 -35.07
N ALA A 517 -16.69 12.02 -34.02
CA ALA A 517 -15.24 11.87 -33.77
C ALA A 517 -14.56 10.70 -34.49
N GLY A 518 -15.31 9.80 -35.13
CA GLY A 518 -14.75 8.63 -35.81
C GLY A 518 -13.94 7.70 -34.91
N TRP A 519 -14.49 7.35 -33.73
CA TRP A 519 -13.80 6.57 -32.70
C TRP A 519 -13.29 5.22 -33.20
N LYS A 520 -12.02 4.92 -32.90
CA LYS A 520 -11.41 3.60 -33.12
C LYS A 520 -10.66 3.12 -31.89
N THR A 521 -10.81 1.84 -31.55
CA THR A 521 -10.05 1.23 -30.45
C THR A 521 -8.58 1.08 -30.86
N THR A 522 -7.68 1.66 -30.07
CA THR A 522 -6.25 1.74 -30.37
C THR A 522 -5.45 1.40 -29.12
N ARG A 523 -4.30 0.73 -29.31
CA ARG A 523 -3.31 0.56 -28.26
C ARG A 523 -2.40 1.77 -28.24
N ILE A 524 -2.41 2.51 -27.13
CA ILE A 524 -1.73 3.79 -26.99
C ILE A 524 -0.57 3.61 -26.03
N MET A 525 0.64 4.00 -26.45
CA MET A 525 1.82 4.06 -25.60
C MET A 525 2.11 5.51 -25.24
N TYR A 526 2.14 5.82 -23.94
CA TYR A 526 2.45 7.16 -23.46
C TYR A 526 3.96 7.36 -23.39
N VAL A 527 4.44 8.30 -24.20
CA VAL A 527 5.80 8.81 -24.18
C VAL A 527 5.86 9.98 -23.20
N ALA A 528 6.85 9.99 -22.32
CA ALA A 528 6.97 10.96 -21.23
C ALA A 528 8.38 11.53 -21.08
N ASN A 529 8.48 12.60 -20.29
CA ASN A 529 9.75 13.22 -19.87
C ASN A 529 10.64 13.60 -21.07
N GLU A 530 11.95 13.33 -20.98
CA GLU A 530 12.93 13.64 -22.03
C GLU A 530 12.59 13.03 -23.39
N VAL A 531 11.99 11.84 -23.42
CA VAL A 531 11.60 11.20 -24.68
C VAL A 531 10.46 11.97 -25.34
N ALA A 532 9.51 12.50 -24.55
CA ALA A 532 8.44 13.35 -25.07
C ALA A 532 9.02 14.67 -25.60
N LEU A 533 9.93 15.29 -24.86
CA LEU A 533 10.61 16.53 -25.28
C LEU A 533 11.39 16.39 -26.59
N GLN A 534 11.96 15.21 -26.86
CA GLN A 534 12.70 14.92 -28.09
C GLN A 534 11.79 14.61 -29.28
N ARG A 535 10.57 14.12 -29.03
CA ARG A 535 9.66 13.65 -30.08
C ARG A 535 8.56 14.64 -30.45
N THR A 536 8.16 15.53 -29.53
CA THR A 536 7.22 16.61 -29.85
C THR A 536 7.91 17.64 -30.75
N GLN A 537 7.20 18.09 -31.78
CA GLN A 537 7.67 19.19 -32.63
C GLN A 537 7.42 20.58 -32.01
N TYR A 538 6.65 20.63 -30.92
CA TYR A 538 6.20 21.88 -30.26
C TYR A 538 6.89 22.13 -28.91
N ARG A 539 8.12 21.60 -28.76
CA ARG A 539 8.87 21.62 -27.49
C ARG A 539 8.94 23.02 -26.88
N ASP A 540 9.40 24.00 -27.65
CA ASP A 540 9.67 25.34 -27.13
C ASP A 540 8.37 26.08 -26.77
N GLN A 541 7.33 25.90 -27.59
CA GLN A 541 6.01 26.48 -27.34
C GLN A 541 5.34 25.85 -26.11
N TYR A 542 5.46 24.54 -25.94
CA TYR A 542 4.97 23.85 -24.73
C TYR A 542 5.70 24.37 -23.50
N MET A 543 7.03 24.43 -23.52
CA MET A 543 7.82 24.90 -22.37
C MET A 543 7.44 26.32 -21.98
N LYS A 544 7.27 27.22 -22.96
CA LYS A 544 6.81 28.59 -22.72
C LYS A 544 5.42 28.62 -22.06
N ALA A 545 4.46 27.83 -22.55
CA ALA A 545 3.12 27.75 -21.97
C ALA A 545 3.12 27.14 -20.57
N PHE A 546 3.90 26.08 -20.37
CA PHE A 546 4.02 25.39 -19.09
C PHE A 546 4.59 26.30 -18.00
N GLU A 547 5.64 27.06 -18.30
CA GLU A 547 6.21 28.04 -17.36
C GLU A 547 5.25 29.21 -17.09
N ALA A 548 4.52 29.69 -18.10
CA ALA A 548 3.50 30.73 -17.92
C ALA A 548 2.37 30.24 -16.99
N MET A 549 1.85 29.05 -17.24
CA MET A 549 0.81 28.42 -16.42
C MET A 549 1.26 28.24 -14.96
N LYS A 550 2.52 27.81 -14.75
CA LYS A 550 3.10 27.70 -13.41
C LYS A 550 3.24 29.06 -12.72
N ALA A 551 3.69 30.08 -13.44
CA ALA A 551 3.84 31.44 -12.89
C ALA A 551 2.50 32.03 -12.43
N GLU A 552 1.41 31.67 -13.11
CA GLU A 552 0.04 32.10 -12.78
C GLU A 552 -0.63 31.24 -11.69
N GLY A 553 0.00 30.12 -11.28
CA GLY A 553 -0.63 29.15 -10.38
C GLY A 553 -1.88 28.48 -10.99
N ALA A 554 -1.99 28.48 -12.31
CA ALA A 554 -3.12 27.92 -13.04
C ALA A 554 -2.99 26.39 -13.18
N LYS A 555 -4.12 25.68 -13.21
CA LYS A 555 -4.18 24.22 -13.45
C LYS A 555 -4.19 23.86 -14.93
N SER A 556 -4.53 24.82 -15.78
CA SER A 556 -4.50 24.68 -17.23
C SER A 556 -4.18 26.00 -17.91
N ILE A 557 -3.69 25.92 -19.14
CA ILE A 557 -3.52 27.07 -20.02
C ILE A 557 -3.85 26.67 -21.47
N ILE A 558 -4.49 27.59 -22.20
CA ILE A 558 -4.63 27.50 -23.65
C ILE A 558 -3.89 28.67 -24.26
N MET A 559 -2.84 28.40 -25.03
CA MET A 559 -1.97 29.44 -25.61
C MET A 559 -2.00 29.39 -27.13
N GLU A 560 -2.06 30.55 -27.77
CA GLU A 560 -1.90 30.64 -29.23
C GLU A 560 -0.46 30.30 -29.62
N LEU A 561 -0.29 29.58 -30.73
CA LEU A 561 1.02 29.41 -31.36
C LEU A 561 1.51 30.79 -31.83
N SER A 562 2.37 31.44 -31.04
CA SER A 562 3.08 32.62 -31.51
C SER A 562 4.05 32.17 -32.61
N THR A 563 3.81 32.63 -33.84
CA THR A 563 4.66 32.41 -35.02
C THR A 563 6.10 32.83 -34.81
#